data_AF-A0A7X1ZNF8-F1
#
_entry.id   AF-A0A7X1ZNF8-F1
#
_cell.length_a   1.000
_cell.length_b   1.000
_cell.length_c   1.000
_cell.angle_alpha   90.00
_cell.angle_beta   90.00
_cell.angle_gamma   90.00
#
_symmetry.space_group_name_H-M   'P 1'
#
loop_
_entity.id
_entity.type
_entity.pdbx_description
1 polymer ?
#
loop_
_entity_poly.entity_id
_entity_poly.type
_entity_poly.pdbx_seq_one_letter_code
_entity_poly.pdbx_strand_id
1 'polypeptide(L)'
;MKIAVTASTPELSSPVDPRFGRCAYFLFVDSETMQFEAVENTNVAAASGAGIQSAQLVANQGANVLLTGSCGPNAFQTLQAAGVEVIVGATGTIQEAVQQYKTGKLQPTAQPNVPSHFGMGTGGGSPVGPGFGMGRGMGGGMGGGMGGGMGRGMGRGMGGGMGRGMGYGFPPQAPGMPPSSPNIPPGSPEEELQYLKQQAEMLRQQTENISKRIKELEKKSK
;
A
#
# COMPACT_ATOMS: atom_id res chain seq x y z
N MET A 1 1.00 20.83 23.02
CA MET A 1 0.36 19.73 22.23
C MET A 1 1.47 18.90 21.58
N LYS A 2 1.31 17.56 21.46
CA LYS A 2 2.35 16.69 20.88
C LYS A 2 2.04 16.31 19.44
N ILE A 3 2.96 16.62 18.52
CA ILE A 3 2.86 16.36 17.08
C ILE A 3 3.89 15.29 16.71
N ALA A 4 3.43 14.17 16.15
CA ALA A 4 4.30 13.18 15.52
C ALA A 4 4.55 13.53 14.05
N VAL A 5 5.79 13.41 13.59
CA VAL A 5 6.17 13.65 12.19
C VAL A 5 7.01 12.49 11.67
N THR A 6 6.70 12.00 10.47
CA THR A 6 7.51 10.95 9.82
C THR A 6 8.81 11.54 9.30
N ALA A 7 9.92 10.82 9.46
CA ALA A 7 11.24 11.37 9.20
C ALA A 7 12.20 10.36 8.59
N SER A 8 13.10 10.86 7.73
CA SER A 8 14.18 10.10 7.14
C SER A 8 15.42 10.03 8.05
N THR A 9 15.69 11.06 8.84
CA THR A 9 16.78 11.14 9.82
C THR A 9 16.27 11.68 11.17
N PRO A 10 16.99 11.47 12.29
CA PRO A 10 16.51 11.85 13.63
C PRO A 10 16.72 13.34 13.96
N GLU A 11 16.55 14.24 12.99
CA GLU A 11 16.82 15.68 13.13
C GLU A 11 15.64 16.53 12.65
N LEU A 12 15.42 17.71 13.24
CA LEU A 12 14.35 18.64 12.83
C LEU A 12 14.49 19.18 11.40
N SER A 13 15.73 19.23 10.88
CA SER A 13 16.06 19.58 9.50
C SER A 13 15.78 18.44 8.52
N SER A 14 15.50 17.22 9.01
CA SER A 14 15.19 16.07 8.16
C SER A 14 14.00 16.38 7.26
N PRO A 15 14.00 15.89 6.01
CA PRO A 15 12.78 15.86 5.22
C PRO A 15 11.74 14.94 5.88
N VAL A 16 10.47 15.29 5.69
CA VAL A 16 9.34 14.42 6.04
C VAL A 16 9.39 13.15 5.19
N ASP A 17 9.31 11.97 5.81
CA ASP A 17 9.30 10.71 5.04
C ASP A 17 7.94 10.55 4.34
N PRO A 18 7.93 10.24 3.04
CA PRO A 18 6.69 10.05 2.30
C PRO A 18 5.85 8.85 2.76
N ARG A 19 6.40 7.90 3.53
CA ARG A 19 5.73 6.66 3.93
C ARG A 19 5.52 6.63 5.43
N PHE A 20 4.28 6.61 5.90
CA PHE A 20 4.02 6.50 7.33
C PHE A 20 4.51 5.19 7.96
N GLY A 21 3.99 4.05 7.51
CA GLY A 21 4.23 2.77 8.20
C GLY A 21 5.69 2.32 8.21
N ARG A 22 6.50 2.84 7.28
CA ARG A 22 7.89 2.46 7.04
C ARG A 22 8.85 3.64 6.99
N CYS A 23 8.49 4.77 7.59
CA CYS A 23 9.48 5.84 7.79
C CYS A 23 10.61 5.34 8.67
N ALA A 24 11.81 5.89 8.52
CA ALA A 24 12.95 5.48 9.34
C ALA A 24 12.78 5.91 10.81
N TYR A 25 12.25 7.11 11.03
CA TYR A 25 12.07 7.68 12.36
C TYR A 25 10.69 8.34 12.51
N PHE A 26 10.24 8.44 13.75
CA PHE A 26 9.18 9.34 14.18
C PHE A 26 9.79 10.42 15.07
N LEU A 27 9.54 11.69 14.75
CA LEU A 27 9.85 12.80 15.65
C LEU A 27 8.58 13.22 16.38
N PHE A 28 8.63 13.20 17.71
CA PHE A 28 7.58 13.69 18.58
C PHE A 28 7.94 15.09 19.05
N VAL A 29 7.33 16.09 18.45
CA VAL A 29 7.62 17.50 18.66
C VAL A 29 6.54 18.12 19.53
N ASP A 30 6.95 18.84 20.56
CA ASP A 30 6.05 19.73 21.30
C ASP A 30 5.83 21.02 20.50
N SER A 31 4.56 21.30 20.18
CA SER A 31 4.17 22.41 19.29
C SER A 31 4.49 23.80 19.86
N GLU A 32 4.62 23.93 21.17
CA GLU A 32 4.80 25.21 21.86
C GLU A 32 6.28 25.52 22.02
N THR A 33 7.07 24.53 22.45
CA THR A 33 8.49 24.68 22.79
C THR A 33 9.44 24.27 21.67
N MET A 34 8.96 23.56 20.64
CA MET A 34 9.78 22.92 19.60
C MET A 34 10.78 21.86 20.13
N GLN A 35 10.68 21.47 21.40
CA GLN A 35 11.43 20.33 21.91
C GLN A 35 10.95 19.06 21.21
N PHE A 36 11.87 18.15 20.90
CA PHE A 36 11.54 16.94 20.18
C PHE A 36 12.27 15.72 20.72
N GLU A 37 11.65 14.57 20.53
CA GLU A 37 12.22 13.25 20.75
C GLU A 37 12.17 12.49 19.43
N ALA A 38 13.31 11.96 18.99
CA ALA A 38 13.39 11.11 17.81
C ALA A 38 13.36 9.64 18.24
N VAL A 39 12.43 8.87 17.67
CA VAL A 39 12.27 7.44 17.91
C VAL A 39 12.47 6.69 16.61
N GLU A 40 13.38 5.71 16.61
CA GLU A 40 13.58 4.83 15.46
C GLU A 40 12.35 3.92 15.26
N ASN A 41 11.92 3.78 14.01
CA ASN A 41 10.81 2.90 13.68
C ASN A 41 11.32 1.47 13.45
N THR A 42 11.18 0.62 14.47
CA THR A 42 11.53 -0.80 14.38
C THR A 42 10.64 -1.58 13.40
N ASN A 43 9.53 -1.01 12.94
CA ASN A 43 8.53 -1.70 12.11
C ASN A 43 8.81 -1.55 10.61
N VAL A 44 9.86 -0.83 10.21
CA VAL A 44 10.23 -0.58 8.79
C VAL A 44 10.33 -1.89 8.00
N ALA A 45 10.97 -2.89 8.61
CA ALA A 45 11.23 -4.20 8.00
C ALA A 45 10.09 -5.20 8.18
N ALA A 46 8.97 -4.82 8.82
CA ALA A 46 7.88 -5.75 9.06
C ALA A 46 7.30 -6.28 7.74
N ALA A 47 7.24 -7.61 7.63
CA ALA A 47 6.72 -8.31 6.46
C ALA A 47 5.23 -8.03 6.23
N SER A 48 4.49 -7.70 7.28
CA SER A 48 3.11 -7.23 7.22
C SER A 48 2.79 -6.38 8.45
N GLY A 49 1.73 -5.57 8.36
CA GLY A 49 1.23 -4.81 9.50
C GLY A 49 2.10 -3.63 9.96
N ALA A 50 3.14 -3.25 9.19
CA ALA A 50 4.03 -2.12 9.52
C ALA A 50 3.25 -0.85 9.87
N GLY A 51 2.23 -0.52 9.07
CA GLY A 51 1.38 0.64 9.33
C GLY A 51 0.57 0.56 10.63
N ILE A 52 0.08 -0.62 11.02
CA ILE A 52 -0.71 -0.79 12.25
C ILE A 52 0.21 -0.66 13.48
N GLN A 53 1.37 -1.34 13.45
CA GLN A 53 2.33 -1.29 14.54
C GLN A 53 2.91 0.12 14.72
N SER A 54 3.22 0.81 13.63
CA SER A 54 3.66 2.21 13.65
C SER A 54 2.56 3.15 14.17
N ALA A 55 1.29 2.91 13.83
CA ALA A 55 0.17 3.67 14.39
C ALA A 55 0.04 3.46 15.91
N GLN A 56 0.20 2.24 16.39
CA GLN A 56 0.22 1.94 17.83
C GLN A 56 1.39 2.62 18.54
N LEU A 57 2.58 2.61 17.96
CA LEU A 57 3.75 3.31 18.49
C LEU A 57 3.46 4.81 18.67
N VAL A 58 2.94 5.46 17.63
CA VAL A 58 2.60 6.89 17.66
C VAL A 58 1.54 7.20 18.71
N ALA A 59 0.49 6.37 18.81
CA ALA A 59 -0.56 6.52 19.81
C ALA A 59 -0.03 6.34 21.23
N ASN A 60 0.81 5.33 21.47
CA ASN A 60 1.40 5.03 22.78
C ASN A 60 2.32 6.16 23.27
N GLN A 61 2.98 6.88 22.36
CA GLN A 61 3.77 8.07 22.71
C GLN A 61 2.90 9.30 23.03
N GLY A 62 1.58 9.19 22.90
CA GLY A 62 0.61 10.23 23.23
C GLY A 62 0.57 11.37 22.21
N ALA A 63 0.83 11.09 20.94
CA ALA A 63 0.70 12.10 19.89
C ALA A 63 -0.77 12.50 19.69
N ASN A 64 -1.03 13.80 19.55
CA ASN A 64 -2.36 14.32 19.22
C ASN A 64 -2.58 14.38 17.70
N VAL A 65 -1.51 14.69 16.97
CA VAL A 65 -1.52 14.88 15.51
C VAL A 65 -0.35 14.16 14.89
N LEU A 66 -0.57 13.56 13.73
CA LEU A 66 0.45 12.96 12.87
C LEU A 66 0.56 13.76 11.57
N LEU A 67 1.77 14.22 11.24
CA LEU A 67 2.12 14.78 9.94
C LEU A 67 2.94 13.73 9.15
N THR A 68 2.47 13.36 7.97
CA THR A 68 3.14 12.40 7.09
C THR A 68 2.94 12.75 5.62
N GLY A 69 3.80 12.24 4.74
CA GLY A 69 3.54 12.33 3.30
C GLY A 69 2.35 11.46 2.88
N SER A 70 2.33 10.19 3.29
CA SER A 70 1.23 9.27 2.99
C SER A 70 0.85 8.37 4.15
N CYS A 71 -0.42 8.01 4.20
CA CYS A 71 -0.99 7.08 5.18
C CYS A 71 -1.97 6.11 4.50
N GLY A 72 -1.71 4.82 4.63
CA GLY A 72 -2.57 3.76 4.09
C GLY A 72 -3.78 3.46 4.99
N PRO A 73 -4.80 2.75 4.49
CA PRO A 73 -6.10 2.60 5.15
C PRO A 73 -6.02 1.97 6.54
N ASN A 74 -5.22 0.90 6.71
CA ASN A 74 -5.12 0.21 8.01
C ASN A 74 -4.47 1.08 9.09
N ALA A 75 -3.43 1.84 8.72
CA ALA A 75 -2.77 2.77 9.63
C ALA A 75 -3.70 3.91 10.02
N PHE A 76 -4.37 4.48 9.02
CA PHE A 76 -5.31 5.58 9.20
C PHE A 76 -6.45 5.21 10.16
N GLN A 77 -7.07 4.04 9.97
CA GLN A 77 -8.10 3.52 10.87
C GLN A 77 -7.58 3.34 12.31
N THR A 78 -6.36 2.82 12.46
CA THR A 78 -5.75 2.60 13.78
C THR A 78 -5.49 3.93 14.50
N LEU A 79 -4.96 4.93 13.79
CA LEU A 79 -4.71 6.27 14.32
C LEU A 79 -6.01 6.99 14.72
N GLN A 80 -7.04 6.92 13.87
CA GLN A 80 -8.35 7.49 14.19
C GLN A 80 -8.99 6.84 15.41
N ALA A 81 -8.93 5.51 15.52
CA ALA A 81 -9.45 4.78 16.68
C ALA A 81 -8.73 5.18 17.99
N ALA A 82 -7.46 5.60 17.89
CA ALA A 82 -6.67 6.12 19.00
C ALA A 82 -6.87 7.63 19.26
N GLY A 83 -7.71 8.32 18.47
CA GLY A 83 -7.94 9.75 18.59
C GLY A 83 -6.79 10.63 18.08
N VAL A 84 -5.91 10.09 17.23
CA VAL A 84 -4.82 10.84 16.60
C VAL A 84 -5.31 11.45 15.29
N GLU A 85 -5.24 12.78 15.16
CA GLU A 85 -5.56 13.45 13.90
C GLU A 85 -4.47 13.20 12.87
N VAL A 86 -4.85 12.85 11.65
CA VAL A 86 -3.89 12.51 10.59
C VAL A 86 -3.92 13.57 9.50
N ILE A 87 -2.74 14.10 9.20
CA ILE A 87 -2.49 15.03 8.10
C ILE A 87 -1.54 14.35 7.12
N VAL A 88 -2.00 14.22 5.89
CA VAL A 88 -1.24 13.62 4.79
C VAL A 88 -0.82 14.70 3.79
N GLY A 89 0.18 14.40 2.96
CA GLY A 89 0.74 15.34 1.99
C GLY A 89 1.69 16.37 2.60
N ALA A 90 2.13 16.17 3.84
CA ALA A 90 3.19 17.00 4.42
C ALA A 90 4.50 16.79 3.63
N THR A 91 5.16 17.90 3.30
CA THR A 91 6.41 17.92 2.52
C THR A 91 7.35 18.98 3.10
N GLY A 92 8.61 18.97 2.65
CA GLY A 92 9.65 19.85 3.20
C GLY A 92 10.30 19.25 4.43
N THR A 93 10.92 20.09 5.24
CA THR A 93 11.54 19.70 6.50
C THR A 93 10.51 19.52 7.62
N ILE A 94 10.86 18.76 8.65
CA ILE A 94 10.00 18.56 9.82
C ILE A 94 9.67 19.89 10.50
N GLN A 95 10.67 20.76 10.65
CA GLN A 95 10.46 22.09 11.20
C GLN A 95 9.44 22.89 10.39
N GLU A 96 9.53 22.88 9.06
CA GLU A 96 8.54 23.54 8.19
C GLU A 96 7.15 22.94 8.32
N ALA A 97 7.04 21.60 8.34
CA ALA A 97 5.76 20.91 8.47
C ALA A 97 5.05 21.29 9.78
N VAL A 98 5.77 21.32 10.91
CA VAL A 98 5.22 21.74 12.20
C VAL A 98 4.77 23.20 12.16
N GLN A 99 5.54 24.10 11.52
CA GLN A 99 5.14 25.51 11.38
C GLN A 99 3.92 25.69 10.46
N GLN A 100 3.83 24.93 9.37
CA GLN A 100 2.68 24.95 8.47
C GLN A 100 1.42 24.46 9.18
N TYR A 101 1.53 23.45 10.05
CA TYR A 101 0.45 23.01 10.91
C TYR A 101 0.02 24.12 11.88
N LYS A 102 0.97 24.74 12.60
CA LYS A 102 0.68 25.84 13.54
C LYS A 102 0.02 27.05 12.89
N THR A 103 0.34 27.32 11.63
CA THR A 103 -0.25 28.43 10.85
C THR A 103 -1.56 28.06 10.15
N GLY A 104 -2.08 26.85 10.37
CA GLY A 104 -3.34 26.38 9.79
C GLY A 104 -3.28 26.08 8.29
N LYS A 105 -2.08 26.00 7.69
CA LYS A 105 -1.91 25.66 6.27
C LYS A 105 -2.11 24.17 5.99
N LEU A 106 -1.82 23.32 6.99
CA LEU A 106 -2.08 21.89 6.93
C LEU A 106 -3.38 21.58 7.68
N GLN A 107 -4.26 20.83 7.03
CA GLN A 107 -5.59 20.51 7.56
C GLN A 107 -5.73 18.99 7.76
N PRO A 108 -6.42 18.55 8.83
CA PRO A 108 -6.76 17.15 9.05
C PRO A 108 -7.43 16.55 7.83
N THR A 109 -7.03 15.34 7.51
CA THR A 109 -7.58 14.58 6.40
C THR A 109 -8.61 13.58 6.91
N ALA A 110 -9.74 13.46 6.20
CA ALA A 110 -10.82 12.54 6.55
C ALA A 110 -10.62 11.11 6.03
N GLN A 111 -9.71 10.89 5.07
CA GLN A 111 -9.53 9.62 4.35
C GLN A 111 -8.04 9.33 4.04
N PRO A 112 -7.58 8.07 3.99
CA PRO A 112 -6.21 7.75 3.56
C PRO A 112 -5.91 8.23 2.13
N ASN A 113 -4.66 8.59 1.82
CA ASN A 113 -4.26 9.11 0.50
C ASN A 113 -3.54 8.10 -0.40
N VAL A 114 -3.38 6.85 0.04
CA VAL A 114 -2.74 5.79 -0.75
C VAL A 114 -3.50 4.46 -0.62
N PRO A 115 -3.48 3.59 -1.65
CA PRO A 115 -4.08 2.26 -1.58
C PRO A 115 -3.46 1.37 -0.51
N SER A 116 -4.17 0.28 -0.20
CA SER A 116 -3.61 -0.82 0.59
C SER A 116 -2.27 -1.29 -0.01
N HIS A 117 -1.30 -1.59 0.85
CA HIS A 117 0.06 -2.07 0.49
C HIS A 117 1.03 -1.02 -0.12
N PHE A 118 0.73 0.28 -0.03
CA PHE A 118 1.68 1.33 -0.41
C PHE A 118 3.03 1.20 0.32
N GLY A 119 4.14 1.34 -0.41
CA GLY A 119 5.49 1.25 0.14
C GLY A 119 5.96 -0.17 0.48
N MET A 120 5.22 -1.23 0.14
CA MET A 120 5.80 -2.56 -0.03
C MET A 120 6.67 -2.46 -1.28
N GLY A 121 7.97 -2.70 -1.16
CA GLY A 121 8.88 -2.66 -2.29
C GLY A 121 8.46 -3.69 -3.35
N THR A 122 7.65 -3.26 -4.30
CA THR A 122 7.70 -3.81 -5.65
C THR A 122 8.97 -3.23 -6.24
N GLY A 123 10.04 -4.03 -6.27
CA GLY A 123 11.21 -3.70 -7.08
C GLY A 123 10.74 -3.27 -8.46
N GLY A 124 11.27 -2.14 -8.94
CA GLY A 124 10.89 -1.54 -10.21
C GLY A 124 10.98 -2.58 -11.34
N GLY A 125 9.82 -3.06 -11.76
CA GLY A 125 9.62 -3.66 -13.06
C GLY A 125 8.87 -2.64 -13.89
N SER A 126 9.57 -1.95 -14.79
CA SER A 126 8.95 -1.22 -15.90
C SER A 126 7.89 -2.11 -16.58
N PRO A 127 6.85 -1.54 -17.19
CA PRO A 127 5.90 -2.32 -17.95
C PRO A 127 6.62 -2.85 -19.20
N VAL A 128 7.19 -4.04 -19.11
CA VAL A 128 7.52 -4.82 -20.29
C VAL A 128 6.18 -5.21 -20.91
N GLY A 129 5.73 -4.38 -21.85
CA GLY A 129 4.81 -4.81 -22.87
C GLY A 129 5.33 -6.09 -23.56
N PRO A 130 4.48 -6.80 -24.30
CA PRO A 130 4.86 -8.06 -24.94
C PRO A 130 5.79 -7.77 -26.12
N GLY A 131 7.08 -7.59 -25.82
CA GLY A 131 8.13 -7.27 -26.77
C GLY A 131 9.20 -8.36 -26.76
N PHE A 132 9.23 -9.14 -27.83
CA PHE A 132 10.38 -9.95 -28.25
C PHE A 132 11.68 -9.13 -28.12
N GLY A 133 12.60 -9.56 -27.26
CA GLY A 133 13.87 -8.87 -27.01
C GLY A 133 15.02 -9.85 -26.80
N MET A 134 15.56 -10.35 -27.91
CA MET A 134 16.80 -11.11 -27.99
C MET A 134 17.97 -10.19 -27.58
N GLY A 135 18.69 -10.50 -26.49
CA GLY A 135 19.70 -9.58 -25.95
C GLY A 135 20.73 -10.17 -24.98
N ARG A 136 21.68 -10.94 -25.53
CA ARG A 136 23.13 -10.99 -25.21
C ARG A 136 23.56 -10.69 -23.74
N GLY A 137 23.82 -11.76 -22.98
CA GLY A 137 24.61 -11.73 -21.73
C GLY A 137 25.65 -12.85 -21.73
N MET A 138 26.77 -12.61 -22.39
CA MET A 138 27.92 -13.49 -22.55
C MET A 138 28.77 -13.48 -21.27
N GLY A 139 28.47 -14.37 -20.33
CA GLY A 139 29.27 -14.58 -19.12
C GLY A 139 30.31 -15.68 -19.34
N GLY A 140 31.58 -15.27 -19.49
CA GLY A 140 32.73 -16.16 -19.63
C GLY A 140 33.04 -16.92 -18.34
N GLY A 141 33.22 -18.24 -18.47
CA GLY A 141 33.72 -19.14 -17.44
C GLY A 141 34.30 -20.37 -18.12
N MET A 142 35.58 -20.29 -18.45
CA MET A 142 36.39 -21.34 -19.08
C MET A 142 37.03 -22.18 -17.97
N GLY A 143 36.77 -23.50 -17.93
CA GLY A 143 37.46 -24.36 -16.97
C GLY A 143 36.99 -25.82 -16.88
N GLY A 144 37.52 -26.68 -17.77
CA GLY A 144 37.95 -28.04 -17.42
C GLY A 144 36.96 -29.21 -17.54
N GLY A 145 37.28 -30.18 -18.41
CA GLY A 145 36.98 -31.60 -18.10
C GLY A 145 36.17 -32.42 -19.12
N MET A 146 36.80 -32.74 -20.25
CA MET A 146 36.87 -34.07 -20.91
C MET A 146 35.80 -35.15 -20.56
N GLY A 147 35.06 -35.62 -21.57
CA GLY A 147 34.30 -36.87 -21.48
C GLY A 147 33.51 -37.20 -22.75
N GLY A 148 34.11 -37.94 -23.66
CA GLY A 148 33.53 -38.35 -24.95
C GLY A 148 32.38 -39.36 -24.82
N GLY A 149 31.43 -39.25 -25.76
CA GLY A 149 30.27 -40.15 -25.84
C GLY A 149 29.59 -40.03 -27.19
N MET A 150 30.09 -40.80 -28.16
CA MET A 150 29.60 -40.94 -29.52
C MET A 150 28.26 -41.72 -29.51
N GLY A 151 27.16 -41.05 -29.82
CA GLY A 151 25.83 -41.65 -29.91
C GLY A 151 25.13 -41.30 -31.21
N ARG A 152 25.32 -42.13 -32.24
CA ARG A 152 24.52 -42.16 -33.47
C ARG A 152 23.05 -42.40 -33.11
N GLY A 153 22.18 -41.45 -33.42
CA GLY A 153 20.72 -41.59 -33.30
C GLY A 153 20.03 -40.87 -34.45
N MET A 154 19.86 -41.59 -35.55
CA MET A 154 19.10 -41.18 -36.73
C MET A 154 17.60 -41.25 -36.39
N GLY A 155 16.96 -40.11 -36.18
CA GLY A 155 15.54 -40.01 -35.81
C GLY A 155 14.84 -38.89 -36.58
N ARG A 156 14.37 -39.24 -37.78
CA ARG A 156 13.48 -38.44 -38.62
C ARG A 156 12.10 -38.38 -37.95
N GLY A 157 11.69 -37.23 -37.43
CA GLY A 157 10.40 -37.07 -36.75
C GLY A 157 9.86 -35.65 -36.92
N MET A 158 8.98 -35.50 -37.91
CA MET A 158 8.23 -34.29 -38.23
C MET A 158 6.86 -34.41 -37.54
N GLY A 159 6.49 -33.44 -36.70
CA GLY A 159 5.19 -33.33 -36.02
C GLY A 159 5.35 -32.45 -34.77
N GLY A 160 4.70 -31.31 -34.57
CA GLY A 160 3.37 -30.89 -35.02
C GLY A 160 2.38 -31.05 -33.85
N GLY A 161 2.16 -29.99 -33.06
CA GLY A 161 0.91 -29.82 -32.31
C GLY A 161 0.97 -29.88 -30.77
N MET A 162 0.76 -28.71 -30.16
CA MET A 162 -0.13 -28.45 -29.01
C MET A 162 -0.19 -29.50 -27.88
N GLY A 163 0.64 -29.31 -26.86
CA GLY A 163 0.43 -29.88 -25.53
C GLY A 163 -0.70 -29.16 -24.79
N ARG A 164 -1.91 -29.73 -24.86
CA ARG A 164 -3.10 -29.32 -24.11
C ARG A 164 -3.04 -29.97 -22.70
N GLY A 165 -2.35 -29.33 -21.77
CA GLY A 165 -2.30 -29.74 -20.36
C GLY A 165 -3.27 -28.92 -19.52
N MET A 166 -4.55 -29.32 -19.46
CA MET A 166 -5.58 -28.66 -18.66
C MET A 166 -6.00 -29.59 -17.52
N GLY A 167 -5.27 -29.54 -16.40
CA GLY A 167 -5.62 -30.20 -15.15
C GLY A 167 -6.03 -29.14 -14.12
N TYR A 168 -7.31 -28.77 -14.11
CA TYR A 168 -7.90 -27.95 -13.05
C TYR A 168 -8.22 -28.84 -11.85
N GLY A 169 -7.41 -28.75 -10.80
CA GLY A 169 -7.70 -29.33 -9.49
C GLY A 169 -7.66 -28.24 -8.43
N PHE A 170 -8.84 -27.74 -8.05
CA PHE A 170 -8.99 -26.89 -6.86
C PHE A 170 -9.11 -27.77 -5.61
N PRO A 171 -8.43 -27.44 -4.49
CA PRO A 171 -8.88 -27.93 -3.18
C PRO A 171 -10.10 -27.11 -2.71
N PRO A 172 -11.05 -27.71 -1.98
CA PRO A 172 -12.23 -27.01 -1.49
C PRO A 172 -11.86 -25.99 -0.39
N GLN A 173 -12.41 -24.78 -0.51
CA GLN A 173 -12.28 -23.72 0.48
C GLN A 173 -13.06 -24.05 1.76
N ALA A 174 -12.41 -23.88 2.91
CA ALA A 174 -13.04 -23.99 4.22
C ALA A 174 -13.96 -22.77 4.51
N PRO A 175 -15.04 -22.91 5.28
CA PRO A 175 -16.02 -21.84 5.50
C PRO A 175 -15.49 -20.82 6.50
N GLY A 176 -15.50 -19.51 6.15
CA GLY A 176 -15.29 -18.43 7.12
C GLY A 176 -14.54 -17.17 6.66
N MET A 177 -14.13 -17.04 5.39
CA MET A 177 -13.45 -15.81 4.92
C MET A 177 -14.43 -14.83 4.24
N PRO A 178 -14.33 -13.51 4.51
CA PRO A 178 -15.10 -12.50 3.79
C PRO A 178 -14.62 -12.41 2.33
N PRO A 179 -15.51 -12.07 1.37
CA PRO A 179 -15.16 -12.09 -0.04
C PRO A 179 -14.11 -11.01 -0.35
N SER A 180 -12.88 -11.46 -0.63
CA SER A 180 -11.90 -10.67 -1.37
C SER A 180 -12.43 -10.40 -2.77
N SER A 181 -12.21 -9.17 -3.25
CA SER A 181 -12.64 -8.54 -4.50
C SER A 181 -13.06 -9.51 -5.62
N PRO A 182 -14.22 -9.29 -6.28
CA PRO A 182 -14.66 -10.17 -7.34
C PRO A 182 -13.61 -10.15 -8.46
N ASN A 183 -13.06 -11.33 -8.70
CA ASN A 183 -12.23 -11.65 -9.85
C ASN A 183 -13.04 -11.29 -11.10
N ILE A 184 -12.65 -10.24 -11.82
CA ILE A 184 -13.30 -9.84 -13.07
C ILE A 184 -13.02 -10.97 -14.07
N PRO A 185 -14.04 -11.74 -14.52
CA PRO A 185 -13.83 -12.70 -15.60
C PRO A 185 -13.39 -11.91 -16.84
N PRO A 186 -12.48 -12.41 -17.68
CA PRO A 186 -12.17 -11.76 -18.94
C PRO A 186 -13.40 -11.86 -19.87
N GLY A 187 -14.31 -10.90 -19.73
CA GLY A 187 -15.51 -10.71 -20.55
C GLY A 187 -15.29 -9.61 -21.58
N SER A 188 -16.19 -9.53 -22.57
CA SER A 188 -16.13 -8.48 -23.59
C SER A 188 -16.33 -7.08 -22.95
N PRO A 189 -15.82 -5.98 -23.57
CA PRO A 189 -16.01 -4.63 -23.05
C PRO A 189 -17.47 -4.24 -22.76
N GLU A 190 -18.41 -4.88 -23.44
CA GLU A 190 -19.85 -4.68 -23.26
C GLU A 190 -20.37 -5.31 -21.96
N GLU A 191 -19.85 -6.48 -21.58
CA GLU A 191 -20.19 -7.15 -20.32
C GLU A 191 -19.62 -6.40 -19.12
N GLU A 192 -18.38 -5.89 -19.26
CA GLU A 192 -17.77 -5.03 -18.24
C GLU A 192 -18.57 -3.73 -18.05
N LEU A 193 -19.04 -3.11 -19.14
CA LEU A 193 -19.89 -1.92 -19.07
C LEU A 193 -21.21 -2.19 -18.33
N GLN A 194 -21.86 -3.33 -18.58
CA GLN A 194 -23.10 -3.71 -17.90
C GLN A 194 -22.87 -3.98 -16.41
N TYR A 195 -21.78 -4.67 -16.08
CA TYR A 195 -21.40 -4.92 -14.70
C TYR A 195 -21.11 -3.62 -13.93
N LEU A 196 -20.32 -2.72 -14.52
CA LEU A 196 -20.01 -1.42 -13.91
C LEU A 196 -21.27 -0.55 -13.73
N LYS A 197 -22.22 -0.60 -14.66
CA LYS A 197 -23.52 0.07 -14.52
C LYS A 197 -24.32 -0.49 -13.35
N GLN A 198 -24.42 -1.81 -13.24
CA GLN A 198 -25.11 -2.46 -12.10
C GLN A 198 -24.44 -2.13 -10.76
N GLN A 199 -23.10 -2.13 -10.72
CA GLN A 199 -22.35 -1.75 -9.53
C GLN A 199 -22.60 -0.29 -9.14
N ALA A 200 -22.60 0.63 -10.11
CA ALA A 200 -22.89 2.04 -9.87
C ALA A 200 -24.33 2.25 -9.34
N GLU A 201 -25.30 1.50 -9.84
CA GLU A 201 -26.68 1.57 -9.40
C GLU A 201 -26.87 1.06 -7.96
N MET A 202 -26.19 -0.03 -7.62
CA MET A 202 -26.17 -0.56 -6.24
C MET A 202 -25.58 0.45 -5.25
N LEU A 203 -24.45 1.08 -5.59
CA LEU A 203 -23.82 2.10 -4.74
C LEU A 203 -24.72 3.33 -4.56
N ARG A 204 -25.45 3.73 -5.61
CA ARG A 204 -26.44 4.82 -5.51
C ARG A 204 -27.55 4.48 -4.51
N GLN A 205 -28.10 3.27 -4.57
CA GLN A 205 -29.12 2.82 -3.61
C GLN A 205 -28.58 2.80 -2.17
N GLN A 206 -27.33 2.34 -1.97
CA GLN A 206 -26.69 2.37 -0.66
C GLN A 206 -26.55 3.81 -0.14
N THR A 207 -26.11 4.74 -1.00
CA THR A 207 -25.96 6.15 -0.65
C THR A 207 -27.30 6.78 -0.27
N GLU A 208 -28.37 6.45 -0.99
CA GLU A 208 -29.71 6.93 -0.70
C GLU A 208 -30.25 6.39 0.64
N ASN A 209 -30.01 5.10 0.92
CA ASN A 209 -30.42 4.47 2.18
C ASN A 209 -29.67 5.05 3.38
N ILE A 210 -28.35 5.27 3.25
CA ILE A 210 -27.55 5.94 4.28
C ILE A 210 -28.09 7.36 4.52
N SER A 211 -28.38 8.09 3.44
CA SER A 211 -28.93 9.45 3.53
C SER A 211 -30.29 9.49 4.24
N LYS A 212 -31.17 8.52 3.97
CA LYS A 212 -32.45 8.36 4.68
C LYS A 212 -32.23 8.10 6.17
N ARG A 213 -31.29 7.22 6.52
CA ARG A 213 -30.98 6.90 7.92
C ARG A 213 -30.43 8.10 8.69
N ILE A 214 -29.57 8.90 8.05
CA ILE A 214 -29.06 10.16 8.63
C ILE A 214 -30.23 11.09 8.96
N LYS A 215 -31.16 11.33 8.02
CA LYS A 215 -32.33 12.19 8.24
C LYS A 215 -33.25 11.69 9.34
N GLU A 216 -33.45 10.37 9.46
CA GLU A 216 -34.22 9.77 10.55
C GLU A 216 -33.57 10.01 11.92
N LEU A 217 -32.25 9.85 12.00
CA LEU A 217 -31.50 10.04 13.24
C LEU A 217 -31.43 11.51 13.65
N GLU A 218 -31.25 12.43 12.70
CA GLU A 218 -31.31 13.88 12.94
C GLU A 218 -32.67 14.33 13.49
N LYS A 219 -33.77 13.74 12.99
CA LYS A 219 -35.12 14.01 13.50
C LYS A 219 -35.38 13.44 14.89
N LYS A 220 -34.74 12.33 15.25
CA LYS A 220 -34.83 11.74 16.61
C LYS A 220 -33.94 12.45 17.63
N SER A 221 -32.97 13.23 17.17
CA SER A 221 -32.04 13.99 18.02
C SER A 221 -32.51 15.42 18.32
N LYS A 222 -33.66 15.84 17.81
CA LYS A 222 -34.36 17.10 18.14
C LYS A 222 -35.61 16.79 18.94
#